data_AF-A0A9Q3UEG6-F1
#
_entry.id   AF-A0A9Q3UEG6-F1
#
_cell.length_a   1.000
_cell.length_b   1.000
_cell.length_c   1.000
_cell.angle_alpha   90.00
_cell.angle_beta   90.00
_cell.angle_gamma   90.00
#
_symmetry.space_group_name_H-M   'P 1'
#
loop_
_entity.id
_entity.type
_entity.pdbx_description
1 polymer ?
#
loop_
_entity_poly.entity_id
_entity_poly.type
_entity_poly.pdbx_seq_one_letter_code
_entity_poly.pdbx_strand_id
1 'polypeptide(L)'
;MRQSESVDLSKRRLFSFRRAPVEQAQEPRVKARPPYALEESMFTRLCDGCGKCASACPSQIIEMVDGVAALDISYSACDLCGECKSACPTLALSNQIESTGLIATISNSCENLYGYCSSCEDSCPYDALQWQDDAKPKIDAAKCKGCGQCAQSCYTSMISFDLKR
;
A
#
# COMPACT_ATOMS: atom_id res chain seq x y z
N MET A 1 59.47 -39.43 -5.08
CA MET A 1 58.19 -40.01 -5.53
C MET A 1 57.19 -39.91 -4.37
N ARG A 2 56.33 -38.88 -4.33
CA ARG A 2 55.23 -38.78 -3.36
C ARG A 2 53.94 -38.96 -4.15
N GLN A 3 53.20 -40.03 -3.86
CA GLN A 3 51.93 -40.34 -4.48
C GLN A 3 50.87 -39.36 -3.95
N SER A 4 50.09 -38.78 -4.85
CA SER A 4 48.98 -37.90 -4.56
C SER A 4 47.75 -38.74 -4.22
N GLU A 5 47.34 -38.76 -2.95
CA GLU A 5 46.04 -39.31 -2.56
C GLU A 5 44.95 -38.30 -2.95
N SER A 6 44.08 -38.71 -3.88
CA SER A 6 42.89 -37.95 -4.27
C SER A 6 41.83 -38.07 -3.17
N VAL A 7 41.50 -36.95 -2.54
CA VAL A 7 40.38 -36.89 -1.58
C VAL A 7 39.06 -37.07 -2.33
N ASP A 8 38.34 -38.14 -2.03
CA ASP A 8 37.03 -38.43 -2.60
C ASP A 8 35.94 -37.55 -1.96
N LEU A 9 35.51 -36.54 -2.72
CA LEU A 9 34.53 -35.53 -2.31
C LEU A 9 33.07 -36.02 -2.42
N SER A 10 32.83 -37.29 -2.75
CA SER A 10 31.50 -37.83 -3.06
C SER A 10 30.51 -37.87 -1.88
N LYS A 11 30.97 -37.61 -0.64
CA LYS A 11 30.14 -37.69 0.58
C LYS A 11 29.60 -36.36 1.12
N ARG A 12 29.84 -35.23 0.45
CA ARG A 12 29.32 -33.90 0.86
C ARG A 12 27.82 -33.66 0.56
N ARG A 13 27.11 -34.64 0.02
CA ARG A 13 25.70 -34.49 -0.43
C ARG A 13 24.64 -34.92 0.60
N LEU A 14 24.96 -34.93 1.90
CA LEU A 14 24.00 -35.34 2.95
C LEU A 14 23.20 -34.18 3.57
N PHE A 15 23.46 -32.93 3.19
CA PHE A 15 22.72 -31.75 3.68
C PHE A 15 22.21 -30.83 2.57
N SER A 16 21.91 -31.36 1.37
CA SER A 16 21.11 -30.60 0.39
C SER A 16 19.63 -30.67 0.77
N PHE A 17 19.27 -30.11 1.93
CA PHE A 17 17.89 -29.69 2.15
C PHE A 17 17.62 -28.61 1.10
N ARG A 18 16.94 -29.02 0.01
CA ARG A 18 16.23 -28.08 -0.86
C ARG A 18 15.22 -27.34 0.00
N ARG A 19 15.64 -26.22 0.58
CA ARG A 19 14.69 -25.21 1.07
C ARG A 19 13.94 -24.76 -0.17
N ALA A 20 12.67 -25.16 -0.27
CA ALA A 20 11.76 -24.48 -1.17
C ALA A 20 11.87 -22.98 -0.89
N PRO A 21 11.79 -22.12 -1.93
CA PRO A 21 11.56 -20.70 -1.69
C PRO A 21 10.35 -20.61 -0.76
N VAL A 22 10.51 -20.00 0.41
CA VAL A 22 9.37 -19.70 1.26
C VAL A 22 8.60 -18.62 0.51
N GLU A 23 7.57 -19.04 -0.22
CA GLU A 23 6.60 -18.13 -0.79
C GLU A 23 5.90 -17.48 0.41
N GLN A 24 6.34 -16.27 0.75
CA GLN A 24 5.81 -15.51 1.88
C GLN A 24 4.36 -15.19 1.56
N ALA A 25 3.42 -15.98 2.09
CA ALA A 25 2.02 -15.63 2.09
C ALA A 25 1.86 -14.32 2.86
N GLN A 26 1.73 -13.21 2.14
CA GLN A 26 1.40 -11.91 2.73
C GLN A 26 0.00 -12.02 3.34
N GLU A 27 -0.10 -11.89 4.66
CA GLU A 27 -1.39 -11.85 5.33
C GLU A 27 -2.18 -10.63 4.85
N PRO A 28 -3.47 -10.78 4.48
CA PRO A 28 -4.26 -9.68 3.95
C PRO A 28 -4.50 -8.64 5.04
N ARG A 29 -4.39 -7.36 4.67
CA ARG A 29 -4.75 -6.25 5.55
C ARG A 29 -6.24 -6.33 5.91
N VAL A 30 -6.56 -6.08 7.17
CA VAL A 30 -7.96 -5.93 7.63
C VAL A 30 -8.41 -4.47 7.55
N LYS A 31 -7.48 -3.53 7.66
CA LYS A 31 -7.69 -2.08 7.61
C LYS A 31 -6.61 -1.42 6.78
N ALA A 32 -6.91 -0.24 6.23
CA ALA A 32 -5.90 0.59 5.60
C ALA A 32 -4.86 1.02 6.63
N ARG A 33 -3.60 1.08 6.21
CA ARG A 33 -2.48 1.47 7.07
C ARG A 33 -1.89 2.79 6.56
N PRO A 34 -1.23 3.57 7.42
CA PRO A 34 -0.47 4.74 6.96
C PRO A 34 0.52 4.35 5.85
N PRO A 35 0.89 5.29 4.96
CA PRO A 35 1.89 5.00 3.93
C PRO A 35 3.22 4.58 4.57
N TYR A 36 4.05 3.87 3.81
CA TYR A 36 5.31 3.28 4.28
C TYR A 36 5.17 2.18 5.35
N ALA A 37 3.96 1.74 5.66
CA ALA A 37 3.76 0.58 6.51
C ALA A 37 4.45 -0.66 5.94
N LEU A 38 5.10 -1.40 6.82
CA LEU A 38 5.57 -2.75 6.52
C LEU A 38 4.37 -3.67 6.20
N GLU A 39 4.68 -4.88 5.76
CA GLU A 39 3.68 -5.94 5.60
C GLU A 39 2.91 -6.17 6.90
N GLU A 40 1.62 -6.50 6.80
CA GLU A 40 0.65 -6.47 7.90
C GLU A 40 1.15 -7.19 9.16
N SER A 41 1.75 -8.38 9.00
CA SER A 41 2.28 -9.17 10.11
C SER A 41 3.51 -8.57 10.79
N MET A 42 4.34 -7.82 10.07
CA MET A 42 5.48 -7.08 10.65
C MET A 42 5.02 -5.77 11.26
N PHE A 43 4.12 -5.06 10.57
CA PHE A 43 3.55 -3.81 11.03
C PHE A 43 2.86 -3.97 12.38
N THR A 44 1.98 -4.96 12.53
CA THR A 44 1.24 -5.23 13.78
C THR A 44 2.15 -5.65 14.94
N ARG A 45 3.32 -6.25 14.68
CA ARG A 45 4.31 -6.59 15.72
C ARG A 45 5.14 -5.41 16.18
N LEU A 46 5.44 -4.49 15.27
CA LEU A 46 6.31 -3.34 15.54
C LEU A 46 5.53 -2.10 15.98
N CYS A 47 4.27 -1.95 15.57
CA CYS A 47 3.43 -0.86 16.05
C CYS A 47 3.15 -1.06 17.55
N ASP A 48 3.65 -0.13 18.37
CA ASP A 48 3.47 -0.14 19.83
C ASP A 48 2.25 0.67 20.29
N GLY A 49 1.46 1.20 19.35
CA GLY A 49 0.28 1.99 19.64
C GLY A 49 0.56 3.41 20.13
N CYS A 50 1.79 3.94 20.03
CA CYS A 50 2.14 5.23 20.63
C CYS A 50 1.43 6.47 20.05
N GLY A 51 0.76 6.35 18.89
CA GLY A 51 -0.01 7.43 18.28
C GLY A 51 0.79 8.58 17.66
N LYS A 52 2.13 8.56 17.70
CA LYS A 52 2.97 9.65 17.16
C LYS A 52 2.75 9.93 15.66
N CYS A 53 2.49 8.87 14.88
CA CYS A 53 2.14 9.02 13.47
C CYS A 53 0.81 9.76 13.26
N ALA A 54 -0.17 9.54 14.13
CA ALA A 54 -1.44 10.27 14.10
C ALA A 54 -1.24 11.75 14.44
N SER A 55 -0.50 12.05 15.51
CA SER A 55 -0.20 13.43 15.90
C SER A 55 0.61 14.20 14.86
N ALA A 56 1.49 13.51 14.12
CA ALA A 56 2.31 14.13 13.08
C ALA A 56 1.59 14.30 11.74
N CYS A 57 0.41 13.68 11.54
CA CYS A 57 -0.30 13.70 10.26
C CYS A 57 -0.99 15.07 10.04
N PRO A 58 -0.57 15.87 9.04
CA PRO A 58 -1.17 17.17 8.80
C PRO A 58 -2.65 17.07 8.39
N SER A 59 -2.99 16.03 7.61
CA SER A 59 -4.35 15.76 7.15
C SER A 59 -5.25 15.14 8.22
N GLN A 60 -4.70 14.75 9.38
CA GLN A 60 -5.44 14.15 10.51
C GLN A 60 -6.27 12.89 10.14
N ILE A 61 -5.72 12.06 9.25
CA ILE A 61 -6.39 10.85 8.70
C ILE A 61 -5.90 9.54 9.30
N ILE A 62 -5.11 9.58 10.37
CA ILE A 62 -4.59 8.39 11.03
C ILE A 62 -5.22 8.28 12.40
N GLU A 63 -5.81 7.12 12.67
CA GLU A 63 -6.47 6.80 13.92
C GLU A 63 -5.81 5.59 14.59
N MET A 64 -5.96 5.47 15.91
CA MET A 64 -5.51 4.31 16.66
C MET A 64 -6.70 3.40 16.92
N VAL A 65 -6.77 2.27 16.22
CA VAL A 65 -7.85 1.29 16.34
C VAL A 65 -7.27 0.01 16.92
N ASP A 66 -7.83 -0.46 18.04
CA ASP A 66 -7.36 -1.65 18.77
C ASP A 66 -5.86 -1.61 19.09
N GLY A 67 -5.33 -0.42 19.41
CA GLY A 67 -3.92 -0.19 19.72
C GLY A 67 -2.99 -0.14 18.50
N VAL A 68 -3.51 -0.20 17.27
CA VAL A 68 -2.71 -0.19 16.04
C VAL A 68 -3.13 0.96 15.12
N ALA A 69 -2.16 1.62 14.47
CA ALA A 69 -2.46 2.74 13.59
C ALA A 69 -3.20 2.27 12.31
N ALA A 70 -4.30 2.93 12.01
CA ALA A 70 -5.14 2.72 10.82
C ALA A 70 -5.34 4.05 10.09
N LEU A 71 -5.56 3.98 8.78
CA LEU A 71 -5.81 5.15 7.95
C LEU A 71 -7.30 5.25 7.62
N ASP A 72 -7.88 6.44 7.76
CA ASP A 72 -9.23 6.77 7.32
C ASP A 72 -9.21 7.98 6.35
N ILE A 73 -9.55 7.73 5.09
CA ILE A 73 -9.59 8.75 4.02
C ILE A 73 -11.02 9.18 3.66
N SER A 74 -11.99 8.93 4.54
CA SER A 74 -13.41 9.22 4.26
C SER A 74 -13.66 10.72 4.02
N TYR A 75 -12.96 11.60 4.73
CA TYR A 75 -13.20 13.06 4.71
C TYR A 75 -11.99 13.89 4.27
N SER A 76 -10.85 13.25 4.02
CA SER A 76 -9.61 13.93 3.66
C SER A 76 -8.70 12.97 2.90
N ALA A 77 -7.62 13.48 2.33
CA ALA A 77 -6.68 12.72 1.52
C ALA A 77 -5.27 12.71 2.12
N CYS A 78 -4.52 11.68 1.77
CA CYS A 78 -3.12 11.53 2.12
C CYS A 78 -2.23 12.07 1.00
N ASP A 79 -1.47 13.13 1.26
CA ASP A 79 -0.52 13.67 0.27
C ASP A 79 0.82 12.91 0.24
N LEU A 80 0.90 11.76 0.93
CA LEU A 80 2.10 10.91 1.05
C LEU A 80 3.36 11.64 1.57
N CYS A 81 3.19 12.74 2.31
CA CYS A 81 4.28 13.63 2.76
C CYS A 81 5.37 12.97 3.62
N GLY A 82 5.09 11.81 4.23
CA GLY A 82 6.09 11.05 5.00
C GLY A 82 6.26 11.48 6.46
N GLU A 83 5.53 12.48 6.95
CA GLU A 83 5.61 12.91 8.36
C GLU A 83 5.31 11.76 9.35
N CYS A 84 4.33 10.92 9.02
CA CYS A 84 4.01 9.73 9.83
C CYS A 84 5.19 8.74 9.91
N LYS A 85 5.96 8.57 8.81
CA LYS A 85 7.16 7.73 8.77
C LYS A 85 8.27 8.34 9.62
N SER A 86 8.53 9.63 9.48
CA SER A 86 9.53 10.35 10.27
C SER A 86 9.25 10.31 11.77
N ALA A 87 7.96 10.34 12.16
CA ALA A 87 7.55 10.31 13.55
C ALA A 87 7.52 8.90 14.18
N CYS A 88 7.62 7.82 13.39
CA CYS A 88 7.47 6.45 13.86
C CYS A 88 8.74 5.93 14.55
N PRO A 89 8.75 5.73 15.87
CA PRO A 89 9.96 5.33 16.59
C PRO A 89 10.30 3.84 16.45
N THR A 90 9.31 3.00 16.14
CA THR A 90 9.45 1.54 16.12
C THR A 90 9.78 0.98 14.74
N LEU A 91 9.92 1.84 13.73
CA LEU A 91 10.15 1.47 12.34
C LEU A 91 8.99 0.66 11.72
N ALA A 92 7.80 0.64 12.33
CA ALA A 92 6.61 0.04 11.71
C ALA A 92 6.28 0.69 10.34
N LEU A 93 6.63 1.98 10.17
CA LEU A 93 6.46 2.77 8.94
C LEU A 93 7.80 2.97 8.19
N SER A 94 8.58 1.91 7.99
CA SER A 94 9.93 2.00 7.38
C SER A 94 10.04 1.42 5.96
N ASN A 95 8.93 1.02 5.35
CA ASN A 95 8.93 0.48 4.00
C ASN A 95 9.29 1.55 2.95
N GLN A 96 9.64 1.10 1.74
CA GLN A 96 9.87 1.95 0.57
C GLN A 96 8.63 2.14 -0.30
N ILE A 97 7.54 1.44 0.05
CA ILE A 97 6.29 1.49 -0.71
C ILE A 97 5.46 2.70 -0.26
N GLU A 98 5.29 3.65 -1.19
CA GLU A 98 4.42 4.82 -1.06
C GLU A 98 2.94 4.45 -1.32
N SER A 99 2.37 3.54 -0.54
CA SER A 99 0.97 3.12 -0.70
C SER A 99 0.30 2.91 0.65
N THR A 100 -0.97 3.31 0.73
CA THR A 100 -1.85 3.07 1.89
C THR A 100 -2.44 1.65 1.89
N GLY A 101 -2.26 0.91 0.79
CA GLY A 101 -2.88 -0.40 0.54
C GLY A 101 -4.33 -0.32 0.04
N LEU A 102 -4.88 0.90 -0.09
CA LEU A 102 -6.18 1.13 -0.71
C LEU A 102 -6.04 1.28 -2.22
N ILE A 103 -7.05 0.83 -2.95
CA ILE A 103 -7.20 1.02 -4.39
C ILE A 103 -8.57 1.62 -4.63
N ALA A 104 -8.62 2.67 -5.46
CA ALA A 104 -9.87 3.32 -5.82
C ALA A 104 -10.75 2.37 -6.65
N THR A 105 -12.06 2.50 -6.48
CA THR A 105 -13.09 1.82 -7.27
C THR A 105 -14.11 2.84 -7.75
N ILE A 106 -14.61 2.67 -8.97
CA ILE A 106 -15.54 3.63 -9.60
C ILE A 106 -16.88 2.95 -9.82
N SER A 107 -17.95 3.60 -9.35
CA SER A 107 -19.34 3.20 -9.55
C SER A 107 -19.66 3.04 -11.05
N ASN A 108 -20.50 2.06 -11.37
CA ASN A 108 -20.99 1.87 -12.73
C ASN A 108 -21.89 3.01 -13.23
N SER A 109 -22.41 3.84 -12.31
CA SER A 109 -23.19 5.04 -12.65
C SER A 109 -22.33 6.27 -12.93
N CYS A 110 -21.00 6.14 -12.90
CA CYS A 110 -20.09 7.22 -13.29
C CYS A 110 -20.09 7.36 -14.81
N GLU A 111 -20.79 8.39 -15.30
CA GLU A 111 -20.93 8.69 -16.72
C GLU A 111 -20.33 10.05 -17.05
N ASN A 112 -19.80 10.16 -18.27
CA ASN A 112 -19.24 11.40 -18.81
C ASN A 112 -19.82 11.67 -20.21
N LEU A 113 -21.14 11.61 -20.32
CA LEU A 113 -21.88 11.68 -21.59
C LEU A 113 -21.52 12.88 -22.46
N TYR A 114 -21.17 14.01 -21.83
CA TYR A 114 -20.83 15.25 -22.53
C TYR A 114 -19.32 15.52 -22.59
N GLY A 115 -18.49 14.61 -22.07
CA GLY A 115 -17.02 14.68 -22.16
C GLY A 115 -16.37 15.81 -21.34
N TYR A 116 -17.08 16.46 -20.43
CA TYR A 116 -16.57 17.60 -19.66
C TYR A 116 -15.98 17.24 -18.29
N CYS A 117 -16.21 16.03 -17.80
CA CYS A 117 -15.71 15.63 -16.49
C CYS A 117 -14.29 15.06 -16.61
N SER A 118 -13.31 15.73 -16.02
CA SER A 118 -11.92 15.26 -15.89
C SER A 118 -11.42 15.28 -14.44
N SER A 119 -12.27 15.64 -13.47
CA SER A 119 -11.85 15.99 -12.11
C SER A 119 -11.02 14.93 -11.39
N CYS A 120 -11.36 13.64 -11.56
CA CYS A 120 -10.63 12.55 -10.90
C CYS A 120 -9.30 12.19 -11.58
N GLU A 121 -9.18 12.46 -12.88
CA GLU A 121 -7.95 12.30 -13.65
C GLU A 121 -7.01 13.46 -13.32
N ASP A 122 -7.50 14.70 -13.41
CA ASP A 122 -6.73 15.91 -13.12
C ASP A 122 -6.24 15.99 -11.67
N SER A 123 -7.02 15.47 -10.72
CA SER A 123 -6.65 15.48 -9.30
C SER A 123 -5.71 14.35 -8.89
N CYS A 124 -5.40 13.40 -9.79
CA CYS A 124 -4.52 12.28 -9.45
C CYS A 124 -3.05 12.63 -9.72
N PRO A 125 -2.20 12.85 -8.70
CA PRO A 125 -0.80 13.21 -8.90
C PRO A 125 0.08 12.03 -9.36
N TYR A 126 -0.53 10.87 -9.59
CA TYR A 126 0.15 9.62 -9.95
C TYR A 126 -0.33 9.04 -11.28
N ASP A 127 -1.16 9.77 -12.03
CA ASP A 127 -1.72 9.35 -13.32
C ASP A 127 -2.35 7.95 -13.27
N ALA A 128 -3.07 7.65 -12.19
CA ALA A 128 -3.66 6.35 -11.94
C ALA A 128 -5.07 6.20 -12.53
N LEU A 129 -5.69 7.30 -12.98
CA LEU A 129 -7.03 7.31 -13.58
C LEU A 129 -6.96 7.86 -15.00
N GLN A 130 -7.66 7.22 -15.93
CA GLN A 130 -7.74 7.67 -17.32
C GLN A 130 -9.15 7.44 -17.86
N TRP A 131 -9.77 8.47 -18.42
CA TRP A 131 -11.04 8.30 -19.15
C TRP A 131 -10.90 7.36 -20.35
N GLN A 132 -11.99 6.69 -20.69
CA GLN A 132 -12.10 5.80 -21.84
C GLN A 132 -13.28 6.26 -22.69
N ASP A 133 -13.27 5.98 -24.00
CA ASP A 133 -14.38 6.32 -24.89
C ASP A 133 -15.65 5.59 -24.44
N ASP A 134 -16.74 6.35 -24.26
CA ASP A 134 -18.08 5.87 -23.84
C ASP A 134 -18.09 4.97 -22.58
N ALA A 135 -17.09 5.10 -21.70
CA ALA A 135 -16.99 4.30 -20.49
C ALA A 135 -16.44 5.11 -19.30
N LYS A 136 -16.62 4.55 -18.10
CA LYS A 136 -16.06 5.10 -16.86
C LYS A 136 -14.52 5.10 -16.89
N PRO A 137 -13.84 5.93 -16.07
CA PRO A 137 -12.40 5.96 -16.03
C PRO A 137 -11.83 4.59 -15.66
N LYS A 138 -10.73 4.22 -16.31
CA LYS A 138 -9.94 3.05 -15.95
C LYS A 138 -8.95 3.43 -14.84
N ILE A 139 -8.79 2.53 -13.87
CA ILE A 139 -7.80 2.68 -12.79
C ILE A 139 -6.62 1.75 -13.05
N ASP A 140 -5.41 2.32 -13.03
CA ASP A 140 -4.15 1.58 -12.95
C ASP A 140 -3.82 1.30 -11.48
N ALA A 141 -4.06 0.07 -11.04
CA ALA A 141 -3.82 -0.37 -9.67
C ALA A 141 -2.33 -0.40 -9.27
N ALA A 142 -1.40 -0.38 -10.23
CA ALA A 142 0.04 -0.28 -9.94
C ALA A 142 0.46 1.16 -9.61
N LYS A 143 -0.21 2.14 -10.22
CA LYS A 143 0.02 3.57 -9.97
C LYS A 143 -0.81 4.12 -8.82
N CYS A 144 -1.99 3.55 -8.57
CA CYS A 144 -2.87 3.99 -7.49
C CYS A 144 -2.18 3.84 -6.13
N LYS A 145 -1.98 4.96 -5.44
CA LYS A 145 -1.38 4.98 -4.09
C LYS A 145 -2.40 4.87 -2.96
N GLY A 146 -3.69 4.91 -3.29
CA GLY A 146 -4.78 4.88 -2.31
C GLY A 146 -4.86 6.14 -1.45
N CYS A 147 -4.52 7.30 -2.02
CA CYS A 147 -4.43 8.57 -1.27
C CYS A 147 -5.79 9.23 -0.99
N GLY A 148 -6.83 8.96 -1.77
CA GLY A 148 -8.15 9.58 -1.58
C GLY A 148 -8.42 10.85 -2.40
N GLN A 149 -7.42 11.49 -3.02
CA GLN A 149 -7.60 12.77 -3.71
C GLN A 149 -8.67 12.73 -4.81
N CYS A 150 -8.73 11.66 -5.59
CA CYS A 150 -9.75 11.51 -6.64
C CYS A 150 -11.18 11.49 -6.08
N ALA A 151 -11.42 10.83 -4.94
CA ALA A 151 -12.74 10.86 -4.30
C ALA A 151 -13.07 12.26 -3.74
N GLN A 152 -12.10 12.97 -3.16
CA GLN A 152 -12.30 14.34 -2.66
C GLN A 152 -12.63 15.32 -3.80
N SER A 153 -12.07 15.12 -5.00
CA SER A 153 -12.41 15.92 -6.19
C SER A 153 -13.74 15.55 -6.86
N CYS A 154 -14.33 14.40 -6.52
CA CYS A 154 -15.49 13.86 -7.19
C CYS A 154 -16.79 14.45 -6.60
N TYR A 155 -17.32 15.49 -7.24
CA TYR A 155 -18.57 16.14 -6.81
C TYR A 155 -19.82 15.27 -6.91
N THR A 156 -19.75 14.12 -7.61
CA THR A 156 -20.83 13.13 -7.72
C THR A 156 -20.68 11.95 -6.77
N SER A 157 -19.60 11.90 -5.98
CA SER A 157 -19.33 10.85 -4.99
C SER A 157 -19.37 9.42 -5.57
N MET A 158 -18.86 9.24 -6.80
CA MET A 158 -18.87 7.96 -7.51
C MET A 158 -17.63 7.09 -7.25
N ILE A 159 -16.71 7.54 -6.40
CA ILE A 159 -15.42 6.88 -6.15
C ILE A 159 -15.39 6.39 -4.70
N SER A 160 -15.08 5.11 -4.54
CA SER A 160 -14.87 4.42 -3.27
C SER A 160 -13.46 3.82 -3.21
N PHE A 161 -13.08 3.22 -2.08
CA PHE A 161 -11.79 2.57 -1.93
C PHE A 161 -11.93 1.21 -1.26
N ASP A 162 -11.16 0.25 -1.76
CA ASP A 162 -11.09 -1.11 -1.24
C ASP A 162 -9.64 -1.49 -0.96
N LEU A 163 -9.43 -2.40 -0.01
CA LEU A 163 -8.09 -2.94 0.23
C LEU A 163 -7.65 -3.80 -0.95
N LYS A 164 -6.39 -3.63 -1.36
CA LYS A 164 -5.75 -4.49 -2.35
C LYS A 164 -5.72 -5.91 -1.79
N ARG A 165 -6.52 -6.81 -2.36
CA ARG A 165 -6.55 -8.24 -2.04
C ARG A 165 -5.41 -8.98 -2.71
#